data_AF-A0A7X7YFZ0-F1
#
_entry.id   AF-A0A7X7YFZ0-F1
#
_cell.length_a   1.000
_cell.length_b   1.000
_cell.length_c   1.000
_cell.angle_alpha   90.00
_cell.angle_beta   90.00
_cell.angle_gamma   90.00
#
_symmetry.space_group_name_H-M   'P 1'
#
loop_
_entity.id
_entity.type
_entity.pdbx_description
1 polymer ?
#
loop_
_entity_poly.entity_id
_entity_poly.type
_entity_poly.pdbx_seq_one_letter_code
_entity_poly.pdbx_strand_id
1 'polypeptide(L)'
;MTRLAPTVVILVTLAVVAAAGDDEPWGTEYTTRENMKQVGTFLLSCSNQGRGCDQAFDTMVAIGPALWARLKKADAALGEKGTPSTNSAPGRQDFEQRMFSGGDLGLLLNSPTFREVVSRFSLDGLRAASGMERRVYYYTVPFEIRKEPLTVAVADHDVLLVVLSDGRVFWLEMVSDWKLGGA
;
A
#
# COMPACT_ATOMS: atom_id res chain seq x y z
N MET A 1 -44.52 39.12 43.98
CA MET A 1 -44.84 38.55 42.64
C MET A 1 -43.76 39.00 41.67
N THR A 2 -42.70 38.22 41.50
CA THR A 2 -41.51 38.61 40.74
C THR A 2 -41.50 37.81 39.44
N ARG A 3 -41.67 38.49 38.30
CA ARG A 3 -41.67 37.86 36.97
C ARG A 3 -40.22 37.53 36.56
N LEU A 4 -39.93 36.27 36.29
CA LEU A 4 -38.69 35.82 35.68
C LEU A 4 -38.74 36.11 34.17
N ALA A 5 -37.70 36.77 33.65
CA ALA A 5 -37.52 36.98 32.21
C ALA A 5 -37.01 35.69 31.54
N PRO A 6 -37.43 35.38 30.30
CA PRO A 6 -36.93 34.21 29.59
C PRO A 6 -35.50 34.43 29.10
N THR A 7 -34.59 33.53 29.50
CA THR A 7 -33.25 33.40 28.95
C THR A 7 -33.33 32.93 27.51
N VAL A 8 -32.89 33.74 26.57
CA VAL A 8 -32.71 33.36 25.16
C VAL A 8 -31.41 32.55 25.06
N VAL A 9 -31.53 31.25 24.83
CA VAL A 9 -30.40 30.38 24.49
C VAL A 9 -30.14 30.52 23.00
N ILE A 10 -29.06 31.21 22.65
CA ILE A 10 -28.57 31.25 21.26
C ILE A 10 -27.83 29.93 21.02
N LEU A 11 -28.48 28.99 20.34
CA LEU A 11 -27.80 27.85 19.75
C LEU A 11 -26.93 28.36 18.59
N VAL A 12 -25.63 28.45 18.81
CA VAL A 12 -24.67 28.58 17.71
C VAL A 12 -24.53 27.20 17.10
N THR A 13 -25.30 26.94 16.05
CA THR A 13 -25.11 25.75 15.20
C THR A 13 -23.77 25.92 14.49
N LEU A 14 -22.73 25.26 15.00
CA LEU A 14 -21.51 25.03 14.22
C LEU A 14 -21.93 24.24 12.98
N ALA A 15 -22.00 24.93 11.84
CA ALA A 15 -22.09 24.28 10.55
C ALA A 15 -20.83 23.42 10.42
N VAL A 16 -21.00 22.10 10.55
CA VAL A 16 -20.01 21.14 10.12
C VAL A 16 -19.87 21.36 8.62
N VAL A 17 -18.73 21.91 8.22
CA VAL A 17 -18.32 21.91 6.82
C VAL A 17 -18.10 20.44 6.48
N ALA A 18 -19.11 19.81 5.88
CA ALA A 18 -18.93 18.51 5.25
C ALA A 18 -17.89 18.71 4.15
N ALA A 19 -16.69 18.17 4.34
CA ALA A 19 -15.69 18.14 3.30
C ALA A 19 -16.28 17.37 2.11
N ALA A 20 -16.45 18.07 0.98
CA ALA A 20 -16.66 17.40 -0.29
C ALA A 20 -15.47 16.47 -0.54
N GLY A 21 -15.72 15.19 -0.85
CA GLY A 21 -14.70 14.33 -1.45
C GLY A 21 -14.63 12.87 -1.01
N ASP A 22 -15.69 12.27 -0.45
CA ASP A 22 -15.65 10.85 -0.08
C ASP A 22 -16.15 9.90 -1.19
N ASP A 23 -16.57 10.40 -2.35
CA ASP A 23 -17.25 9.61 -3.41
C ASP A 23 -16.32 8.81 -4.34
N GLU A 24 -15.02 9.05 -4.29
CA GLU A 24 -14.08 8.32 -5.15
C GLU A 24 -13.85 6.90 -4.65
N PRO A 25 -13.78 5.88 -5.54
CA PRO A 25 -13.69 4.48 -5.13
C PRO A 25 -12.36 4.13 -4.44
N TRP A 26 -11.32 4.96 -4.59
CA TRP A 26 -10.05 4.81 -3.88
C TRP A 26 -10.04 5.46 -2.49
N GLY A 27 -11.05 6.24 -2.10
CA GLY A 27 -11.18 6.87 -0.78
C GLY A 27 -10.09 7.92 -0.44
N THR A 28 -10.03 8.32 0.82
CA THR A 28 -9.12 9.36 1.33
C THR A 28 -7.81 8.81 1.90
N GLU A 29 -6.80 9.68 2.03
CA GLU A 29 -5.52 9.34 2.68
C GLU A 29 -5.73 8.90 4.14
N TYR A 30 -5.41 7.62 4.41
CA TYR A 30 -5.61 7.02 5.73
C TYR A 30 -4.66 5.83 5.95
N THR A 31 -4.09 5.78 7.15
CA THR A 31 -3.41 4.61 7.72
C THR A 31 -3.51 4.65 9.25
N THR A 32 -3.16 3.56 9.93
CA THR A 32 -3.16 3.48 11.40
C THR A 32 -1.74 3.42 11.95
N ARG A 33 -1.57 3.79 13.23
CA ARG A 33 -0.28 3.63 13.92
C ARG A 33 0.18 2.17 13.95
N GLU A 34 -0.75 1.24 14.07
CA GLU A 34 -0.45 -0.19 14.06
C GLU A 34 0.01 -0.66 12.68
N ASN A 35 -0.65 -0.22 11.60
CA ASN A 35 -0.20 -0.50 10.23
C ASN A 35 1.20 0.03 9.97
N MET A 36 1.48 1.29 10.35
CA MET A 36 2.83 1.86 10.20
C MET A 36 3.88 1.04 10.95
N LYS A 37 3.58 0.58 12.17
CA LYS A 37 4.45 -0.27 12.97
C LYS A 37 4.70 -1.63 12.30
N GLN A 38 3.66 -2.25 11.76
CA GLN A 38 3.77 -3.54 11.07
C GLN A 38 4.57 -3.42 9.77
N VAL A 39 4.34 -2.38 8.97
CA VAL A 39 5.16 -2.08 7.78
C VAL A 39 6.62 -1.81 8.17
N GLY A 40 6.86 -1.04 9.24
CA GLY A 40 8.22 -0.83 9.74
C GLY A 40 8.90 -2.11 10.18
N THR A 41 8.16 -3.02 10.83
CA THR A 41 8.67 -4.35 11.21
C THR A 41 9.04 -5.17 9.99
N PHE A 42 8.20 -5.16 8.95
CA PHE A 42 8.51 -5.75 7.64
C PHE A 42 9.83 -5.20 7.07
N LEU A 43 9.97 -3.88 6.91
CA LEU A 43 11.17 -3.25 6.35
C LEU A 43 12.44 -3.60 7.13
N LEU A 44 12.37 -3.59 8.47
CA LEU A 44 13.51 -3.97 9.32
C LEU A 44 13.87 -5.45 9.19
N SER A 45 12.87 -6.34 9.16
CA SER A 45 13.11 -7.79 9.08
C SER A 45 13.74 -8.20 7.75
N CYS A 46 13.36 -7.52 6.66
CA CYS A 46 13.85 -7.82 5.33
C CYS A 46 15.18 -7.12 5.00
N SER A 47 15.49 -5.98 5.64
CA SER A 47 16.79 -5.29 5.51
C SER A 47 17.92 -5.95 6.32
N ASN A 48 17.62 -6.56 7.48
CA ASN A 48 18.60 -7.23 8.35
C ASN A 48 18.99 -8.65 7.86
N GLN A 49 19.62 -8.75 6.69
CA GLN A 49 20.06 -10.02 6.07
C GLN A 49 18.92 -11.04 5.86
N GLY A 50 17.66 -10.60 5.90
CA GLY A 50 16.48 -11.43 5.67
C GLY A 50 16.07 -12.35 6.82
N ARG A 51 16.66 -12.24 8.03
CA ARG A 51 16.27 -13.08 9.16
C ARG A 51 14.88 -12.69 9.67
N GLY A 52 13.92 -13.61 9.58
CA GLY A 52 12.54 -13.41 10.03
C GLY A 52 11.65 -12.61 9.07
N CYS A 53 12.17 -12.27 7.88
CA CYS A 53 11.42 -11.56 6.85
C CYS A 53 10.18 -12.35 6.40
N ASP A 54 10.24 -13.69 6.40
CA ASP A 54 9.13 -14.60 6.11
C ASP A 54 7.92 -14.43 7.02
N GLN A 55 8.14 -14.10 8.30
CA GLN A 55 7.06 -13.91 9.27
C GLN A 55 6.25 -12.63 9.03
N ALA A 56 6.83 -11.68 8.30
CA ALA A 56 6.16 -10.43 7.95
C ALA A 56 5.16 -10.58 6.80
N PHE A 57 5.19 -11.69 6.07
CA PHE A 57 4.30 -11.95 4.93
C PHE A 57 3.10 -12.81 5.32
N ASP A 58 2.02 -12.61 4.59
CA ASP A 58 0.89 -13.52 4.57
C ASP A 58 1.29 -14.82 3.85
N THR A 59 0.45 -15.84 3.92
CA THR A 59 0.60 -17.15 3.25
C THR A 59 0.80 -16.99 1.74
N MET A 60 0.23 -15.92 1.19
CA MET A 60 0.35 -15.54 -0.21
C MET A 60 0.57 -14.03 -0.31
N VAL A 61 1.55 -13.62 -1.11
CA VAL A 61 1.83 -12.21 -1.39
C VAL A 61 1.73 -11.94 -2.88
N ALA A 62 1.07 -10.84 -3.23
CA ALA A 62 1.06 -10.25 -4.55
C ALA A 62 2.22 -9.28 -4.72
N ILE A 63 2.99 -9.47 -5.78
CA ILE A 63 3.96 -8.52 -6.27
C ILE A 63 3.35 -7.83 -7.48
N GLY A 64 3.04 -6.55 -7.30
CA GLY A 64 2.39 -5.74 -8.31
C GLY A 64 3.27 -5.54 -9.55
N PRO A 65 2.67 -5.12 -10.68
CA PRO A 65 3.33 -5.13 -11.98
C PRO A 65 4.66 -4.37 -12.07
N ALA A 66 4.79 -3.18 -11.46
CA ALA A 66 6.02 -2.41 -11.64
C ALA A 66 7.17 -2.99 -10.80
N LEU A 67 6.87 -3.40 -9.56
CA LEU A 67 7.84 -4.15 -8.75
C LEU A 67 8.23 -5.47 -9.44
N TRP A 68 7.26 -6.22 -9.99
CA TRP A 68 7.56 -7.46 -10.71
C TRP A 68 8.45 -7.23 -11.93
N ALA A 69 8.15 -6.21 -12.74
CA ALA A 69 8.97 -5.86 -13.90
C ALA A 69 10.43 -5.53 -13.52
N ARG A 70 10.64 -4.80 -12.42
CA ARG A 70 11.98 -4.55 -11.87
C ARG A 70 12.67 -5.83 -11.45
N LEU A 71 11.99 -6.67 -10.66
CA LEU A 71 12.55 -7.93 -10.14
C LEU A 71 12.92 -8.90 -11.25
N LYS A 72 11.99 -9.17 -12.19
CA LYS A 72 12.21 -10.07 -13.33
C LYS A 72 13.38 -9.64 -14.21
N LYS A 73 13.56 -8.32 -14.41
CA LYS A 73 14.66 -7.77 -15.21
C LYS A 73 16.02 -7.90 -14.51
N ALA A 74 16.05 -7.70 -13.21
CA ALA A 74 17.28 -7.63 -12.44
C ALA A 74 17.71 -8.98 -11.82
N ASP A 75 16.80 -9.95 -11.69
CA ASP A 75 17.09 -11.26 -11.10
C ASP A 75 16.63 -12.42 -12.00
N ALA A 76 17.57 -12.99 -12.76
CA ALA A 76 17.30 -14.15 -13.60
C ALA A 76 16.90 -15.40 -12.79
N ALA A 77 17.27 -15.49 -11.51
CA ALA A 77 16.89 -16.61 -10.65
C ALA A 77 15.41 -16.56 -10.26
N LEU A 78 14.80 -15.37 -10.25
CA LEU A 78 13.35 -15.22 -10.11
C LEU A 78 12.60 -15.63 -11.37
N GLY A 79 13.20 -15.51 -12.56
CA GLY A 79 12.68 -16.04 -13.83
C GLY A 79 11.16 -15.91 -13.98
N GLU A 80 10.48 -17.06 -14.07
CA GLU A 80 9.01 -17.18 -14.14
C GLU A 80 8.39 -17.74 -12.84
N LYS A 81 9.08 -17.58 -11.70
CA LYS A 81 8.63 -18.08 -10.39
C LYS A 81 7.38 -17.34 -9.89
N GLY A 82 6.64 -17.99 -8.99
CA GLY A 82 5.32 -17.53 -8.58
C GLY A 82 4.26 -17.80 -9.65
N THR A 83 3.00 -17.68 -9.25
CA THR A 83 1.85 -17.87 -10.13
C THR A 83 1.55 -16.56 -10.86
N PRO A 84 1.54 -16.53 -12.21
CA PRO A 84 1.12 -15.35 -12.94
C PRO A 84 -0.34 -15.05 -12.62
N SER A 85 -0.63 -13.78 -12.43
CA SER A 85 -2.00 -13.28 -12.34
C SER A 85 -2.09 -12.04 -13.22
N THR A 86 -3.20 -11.93 -13.93
CA THR A 86 -3.55 -10.74 -14.71
C THR A 86 -4.69 -10.04 -14.01
N ASN A 87 -4.52 -8.74 -13.78
CA ASN A 87 -5.62 -7.90 -13.34
C ASN A 87 -6.15 -7.17 -14.56
N SER A 88 -7.39 -7.49 -14.92
CA SER A 88 -8.17 -6.73 -15.89
C SER A 88 -9.14 -5.85 -15.12
N ALA A 89 -9.19 -4.58 -15.49
CA ALA A 89 -10.30 -3.73 -15.11
C ALA A 89 -10.87 -3.04 -16.36
N PRO A 90 -12.18 -2.73 -16.39
CA PRO A 90 -12.82 -2.19 -17.58
C PRO A 90 -12.07 -0.98 -18.14
N GLY A 91 -11.72 -1.03 -19.44
CA GLY A 91 -10.98 0.03 -20.13
C GLY A 91 -9.48 0.10 -19.82
N ARG A 92 -8.87 -0.97 -19.28
CA ARG A 92 -7.45 -0.99 -18.89
C ARG A 92 -6.63 -2.02 -19.67
N GLN A 93 -5.33 -1.75 -19.76
CA GLN A 93 -4.34 -2.71 -20.24
C GLN A 93 -4.17 -3.82 -19.18
N ASP A 94 -4.06 -5.07 -19.64
CA ASP A 94 -3.72 -6.17 -18.75
C ASP A 94 -2.28 -5.99 -18.25
N PHE A 95 -2.11 -5.99 -16.94
CA PHE A 95 -0.79 -5.98 -16.32
C PHE A 95 -0.51 -7.35 -15.71
N GLU A 96 0.69 -7.86 -15.99
CA GLU A 96 1.18 -9.07 -15.34
C GLU A 96 1.66 -8.72 -13.93
N GLN A 97 1.11 -9.43 -12.95
CA GLN A 97 1.61 -9.47 -11.58
C GLN A 97 1.97 -10.91 -11.22
N ARG A 98 2.63 -11.09 -10.06
CA ARG A 98 2.98 -12.42 -9.56
C ARG A 98 2.53 -12.65 -8.14
N MET A 99 1.91 -13.79 -7.93
CA MET A 99 1.56 -14.29 -6.61
C MET A 99 2.66 -15.26 -6.14
N PHE A 100 3.25 -15.01 -4.98
CA PHE A 100 4.23 -15.89 -4.35
C PHE A 100 3.62 -16.51 -3.11
N SER A 101 3.77 -17.83 -2.97
CA SER A 101 3.34 -18.59 -1.79
C SER A 101 4.27 -19.78 -1.58
N GLY A 102 4.26 -20.36 -0.37
CA GLY A 102 5.03 -21.57 -0.05
C GLY A 102 6.51 -21.46 -0.43
N GLY A 103 7.02 -22.44 -1.18
CA GLY A 103 8.42 -22.48 -1.62
C GLY A 103 8.83 -21.30 -2.52
N ASP A 104 7.92 -20.78 -3.34
CA ASP A 104 8.19 -19.64 -4.21
C ASP A 104 8.35 -18.34 -3.42
N LEU A 105 7.59 -18.18 -2.33
CA LEU A 105 7.82 -17.07 -1.40
C LEU A 105 9.24 -17.13 -0.84
N GLY A 106 9.72 -18.33 -0.45
CA GLY A 106 11.11 -18.52 -0.05
C GLY A 106 12.13 -18.06 -1.10
N LEU A 107 11.86 -18.28 -2.40
CA LEU A 107 12.73 -17.80 -3.49
C LEU A 107 12.72 -16.27 -3.59
N LEU A 108 11.53 -15.64 -3.54
CA LEU A 108 11.40 -14.18 -3.53
C LEU A 108 12.18 -13.56 -2.37
N LEU A 109 12.00 -14.07 -1.15
CA LEU A 109 12.64 -13.52 0.05
C LEU A 109 14.16 -13.76 0.08
N ASN A 110 14.67 -14.71 -0.71
CA ASN A 110 16.10 -14.95 -0.89
C ASN A 110 16.70 -14.24 -2.11
N SER A 111 15.88 -13.59 -2.94
CA SER A 111 16.37 -12.77 -4.05
C SER A 111 17.23 -11.61 -3.53
N PRO A 112 18.50 -11.49 -3.96
CA PRO A 112 19.34 -10.34 -3.62
C PRO A 112 18.71 -9.03 -4.08
N THR A 113 18.10 -9.03 -5.26
CA THR A 113 17.43 -7.87 -5.85
C THR A 113 16.23 -7.45 -5.02
N PHE A 114 15.38 -8.40 -4.59
CA PHE A 114 14.25 -8.07 -3.71
C PHE A 114 14.73 -7.43 -2.40
N ARG A 115 15.75 -8.00 -1.78
CA ARG A 115 16.34 -7.47 -0.53
C ARG A 115 16.95 -6.09 -0.75
N GLU A 116 17.63 -5.87 -1.86
CA GLU A 116 18.20 -4.57 -2.21
C GLU A 116 17.11 -3.51 -2.41
N VAL A 117 16.01 -3.86 -3.08
CA VAL A 117 14.88 -2.93 -3.23
C VAL A 117 14.30 -2.57 -1.87
N VAL A 118 13.99 -3.56 -1.03
CA VAL A 118 13.37 -3.32 0.28
C VAL A 118 14.30 -2.56 1.23
N SER A 119 15.62 -2.82 1.19
CA SER A 119 16.58 -2.20 2.11
C SER A 119 16.80 -0.70 1.89
N ARG A 120 16.41 -0.17 0.72
CA ARG A 120 16.47 1.27 0.44
C ARG A 120 15.43 2.07 1.22
N PHE A 121 14.33 1.44 1.63
CA PHE A 121 13.25 2.11 2.33
C PHE A 121 13.50 2.16 3.84
N SER A 122 13.38 3.36 4.41
CA SER A 122 13.61 3.62 5.83
C SER A 122 12.30 3.82 6.60
N LEU A 123 12.38 3.71 7.94
CA LEU A 123 11.25 3.97 8.83
C LEU A 123 10.80 5.44 8.79
N ASP A 124 11.73 6.37 8.58
CA ASP A 124 11.45 7.80 8.54
C ASP A 124 10.61 8.19 7.31
N GLY A 125 10.62 7.35 6.27
CA GLY A 125 9.83 7.53 5.05
C GLY A 125 8.41 6.94 5.11
N LEU A 126 7.97 6.41 6.24
CA LEU A 126 6.65 5.78 6.38
C LEU A 126 5.54 6.83 6.54
N ARG A 127 4.51 6.73 5.70
CA ARG A 127 3.30 7.58 5.78
C ARG A 127 2.07 6.89 5.19
N ALA A 128 0.91 7.53 5.35
CA ALA A 128 -0.28 7.14 4.61
C ALA A 128 -0.06 7.35 3.10
N ALA A 129 -0.69 6.48 2.30
CA ALA A 129 -0.76 6.67 0.86
C ALA A 129 -1.62 7.89 0.52
N SER A 130 -1.07 8.83 -0.24
CA SER A 130 -1.75 10.00 -0.79
C SER A 130 -2.87 9.60 -1.75
N GLY A 131 -3.78 10.51 -2.05
CA GLY A 131 -4.88 10.25 -3.00
C GLY A 131 -4.41 9.72 -4.37
N MET A 132 -3.26 10.19 -4.87
CA MET A 132 -2.69 9.70 -6.14
C MET A 132 -2.18 8.25 -6.03
N GLU A 133 -1.49 7.91 -4.93
CA GLU A 133 -0.97 6.56 -4.71
C GLU A 133 -2.10 5.56 -4.47
N ARG A 134 -3.13 5.96 -3.73
CA ARG A 134 -4.38 5.18 -3.55
C ARG A 134 -5.08 4.97 -4.89
N ARG A 135 -5.10 6.01 -5.74
CA ARG A 135 -5.61 5.91 -7.11
C ARG A 135 -4.82 4.87 -7.90
N VAL A 136 -3.47 4.93 -7.93
CA VAL A 136 -2.65 3.90 -8.60
C VAL A 136 -3.03 2.50 -8.13
N TYR A 137 -3.10 2.29 -6.82
CA TYR A 137 -3.45 0.99 -6.24
C TYR A 137 -4.83 0.49 -6.69
N TYR A 138 -5.85 1.35 -6.65
CA TYR A 138 -7.17 1.02 -7.18
C TYR A 138 -7.16 0.69 -8.68
N TYR A 139 -6.23 1.29 -9.42
CA TYR A 139 -6.07 0.98 -10.84
C TYR A 139 -5.39 -0.38 -11.09
N THR A 140 -4.59 -0.86 -10.15
CA THR A 140 -3.84 -2.11 -10.27
C THR A 140 -4.50 -3.31 -9.58
N VAL A 141 -5.44 -3.08 -8.65
CA VAL A 141 -6.01 -4.11 -7.79
C VAL A 141 -7.54 -4.16 -7.91
N PRO A 142 -8.15 -5.34 -8.16
CA PRO A 142 -9.56 -5.44 -8.55
C PRO A 142 -10.58 -5.36 -7.39
N PHE A 143 -10.23 -4.81 -6.22
CA PHE A 143 -11.15 -4.72 -5.07
C PHE A 143 -11.32 -3.29 -4.54
N GLU A 144 -12.39 -3.08 -3.75
CA GLU A 144 -12.74 -1.79 -3.18
C GLU A 144 -11.84 -1.46 -1.98
N ILE A 145 -10.99 -0.44 -2.13
CA ILE A 145 -10.00 -0.03 -1.12
C ILE A 145 -10.44 1.19 -0.31
N ARG A 146 -11.68 1.67 -0.50
CA ARG A 146 -12.17 2.98 -0.04
C ARG A 146 -11.94 3.22 1.45
N LYS A 147 -11.88 2.17 2.27
CA LYS A 147 -11.67 2.24 3.72
C LYS A 147 -10.43 1.51 4.22
N GLU A 148 -9.58 1.05 3.30
CA GLU A 148 -8.40 0.30 3.68
C GLU A 148 -7.24 1.23 4.07
N PRO A 149 -6.55 0.94 5.18
CA PRO A 149 -5.34 1.65 5.57
C PRO A 149 -4.21 1.28 4.61
N LEU A 150 -3.74 2.26 3.84
CA LEU A 150 -2.67 2.08 2.86
C LEU A 150 -1.43 2.83 3.32
N THR A 151 -0.31 2.12 3.39
CA THR A 151 0.96 2.68 3.86
C THR A 151 1.97 2.65 2.74
N VAL A 152 2.69 3.75 2.56
CA VAL A 152 3.83 3.81 1.67
C VAL A 152 5.12 4.00 2.46
N ALA A 153 6.20 3.46 1.93
CA ALA A 153 7.56 3.77 2.33
C ALA A 153 8.22 4.56 1.21
N VAL A 154 8.88 5.66 1.56
CA VAL A 154 9.53 6.57 0.59
C VAL A 154 11.04 6.55 0.78
N ALA A 155 11.78 6.45 -0.31
CA ALA A 155 13.23 6.59 -0.34
C ALA A 155 13.65 7.33 -1.62
N ASP A 156 14.32 8.47 -1.48
CA ASP A 156 14.66 9.37 -2.59
C ASP A 156 13.44 9.70 -3.47
N HIS A 157 13.39 9.15 -4.68
CA HIS A 157 12.29 9.30 -5.64
C HIS A 157 11.42 8.04 -5.77
N ASP A 158 11.74 6.98 -5.02
CA ASP A 158 11.02 5.72 -5.03
C ASP A 158 9.93 5.69 -3.95
N VAL A 159 8.78 5.14 -4.31
CA VAL A 159 7.63 4.96 -3.42
C VAL A 159 7.19 3.51 -3.49
N LEU A 160 7.34 2.80 -2.37
CA LEU A 160 6.86 1.44 -2.19
C LEU A 160 5.53 1.46 -1.44
N LEU A 161 4.47 1.00 -2.08
CA LEU A 161 3.19 0.74 -1.43
C LEU A 161 3.23 -0.65 -0.78
N VAL A 162 2.85 -0.69 0.50
CA VAL A 162 2.78 -1.91 1.31
C VAL A 162 1.36 -2.03 1.84
N VAL A 163 0.72 -3.15 1.52
CA VAL A 163 -0.66 -3.43 1.95
C VAL A 163 -0.67 -4.65 2.85
N LEU A 164 -1.42 -4.54 3.94
CA LEU A 164 -1.47 -5.53 5.00
C LEU A 164 -2.83 -6.24 5.04
N SER A 165 -2.78 -7.55 5.24
CA SER A 165 -3.91 -8.45 5.51
C SER A 165 -3.58 -9.14 6.83
N ASP A 166 -4.46 -9.00 7.83
CA ASP A 166 -4.23 -9.50 9.20
C ASP A 166 -2.86 -9.11 9.78
N GLY A 167 -2.42 -7.89 9.48
CA GLY A 167 -1.16 -7.30 9.94
C GLY A 167 0.10 -7.83 9.25
N ARG A 168 -0.06 -8.60 8.17
CA ARG A 168 1.03 -9.17 7.37
C ARG A 168 0.99 -8.65 5.94
N VAL A 169 2.15 -8.54 5.30
CA VAL A 169 2.27 -8.08 3.92
C VAL A 169 1.62 -9.09 2.99
N PHE A 170 0.58 -8.66 2.28
CA PHE A 170 -0.05 -9.44 1.20
C PHE A 170 0.10 -8.77 -0.17
N TRP A 171 0.52 -7.51 -0.23
CA TRP A 171 0.78 -6.82 -1.49
C TRP A 171 1.96 -5.84 -1.38
N LEU A 172 2.82 -5.84 -2.40
CA LEU A 172 3.89 -4.86 -2.59
C LEU A 172 3.86 -4.29 -4.01
N GLU A 173 4.03 -2.97 -4.16
CA GLU A 173 4.09 -2.31 -5.47
C GLU A 173 4.98 -1.06 -5.46
N MET A 174 5.73 -0.85 -6.54
CA MET A 174 6.50 0.38 -6.78
C MET A 174 5.61 1.42 -7.46
N VAL A 175 5.03 2.33 -6.67
CA VAL A 175 4.10 3.35 -7.17
C VAL A 175 4.82 4.44 -7.97
N SER A 176 6.10 4.71 -7.67
CA SER A 176 6.91 5.71 -8.38
C SER A 176 7.09 5.42 -9.88
N ASP A 177 6.92 4.17 -10.31
CA ASP A 177 7.02 3.78 -11.72
C ASP A 177 5.74 4.03 -12.52
N TRP A 178 4.65 4.35 -11.85
CA TRP A 178 3.39 4.62 -12.50
C TRP A 178 3.34 6.06 -13.00
N LYS A 179 3.31 6.21 -14.31
CA LYS A 179 2.88 7.44 -14.96
C LYS A 179 1.37 7.39 -15.10
N LEU A 180 0.64 7.77 -14.05
CA LEU A 180 -0.76 8.14 -14.26
C LEU A 180 -0.74 9.42 -15.09
N GLY A 181 -1.17 9.31 -16.35
CA GLY A 181 -1.28 10.46 -17.25
C GLY A 181 -1.99 11.59 -16.51
N GLY A 182 -1.35 12.76 -16.44
CA GLY A 182 -1.95 13.95 -15.85
C GLY A 182 -3.24 14.27 -16.59
N ALA A 183 -4.32 14.49 -15.84
CA ALA A 183 -5.46 15.25 -16.31
C ALA A 183 -5.04 16.72 -16.50
#